data_AF-A0A8B6GBA8-F1
#
_entry.id   AF-A0A8B6GBA8-F1
#
_cell.length_a   1.000
_cell.length_b   1.000
_cell.length_c   1.000
_cell.angle_alpha   90.00
_cell.angle_beta   90.00
_cell.angle_gamma   90.00
#
_symmetry.space_group_name_H-M   'P 1'
#
loop_
_entity.id
_entity.type
_entity.pdbx_description
1 polymer ?
#
loop_
_entity_poly.entity_id
_entity_poly.type
_entity_poly.pdbx_seq_one_letter_code
_entity_poly.pdbx_strand_id
1 'polypeptide(L)'
;MPRGRGRGRGRGRGGRPSGRGRSGGRRSQQPKDDNEVKITEELDISKDVKKYFIGNGSVEQHYNAQNENKHKYAAGMVALMKDGVTITQNARVRGLTAAWARHDFDMANALLSNRENFGLPEILKALELLDAGRQVRILEKRMKMLQVSKNKVKPKTIGKLKSDIDNLNAKKSPYGSASGAVCKHIRQWTRTFTKEELEFFTVFLPKEPWKKLADICHFHPEKDFPNLPWFLRFCYGDDPPSDTMAFQCKALSADNINEIVKEYPLPFSQVKQFKDKLTSETKGRIAEYETKIDTVLWWYEDLQCAEVDKLLDERISKGEKINLPDGKFIERMLTIQGIRERDQSKAPFYRYLLPIGQERLDAMSLPLDSPIAVIGDASASMQVAIKTSSIIAGLLSAITQAKLSFFNTKVITPDKNPESIDEVLKLAVDIQAGSATNPGVCLDPYYKAKEIVKTIIMVTDEEENTYVENQR
;
A
#
# COMPACT_ATOMS: atom_id res chain seq x y z
N MET A 1 12.91 75.14 -12.94
CA MET A 1 11.52 75.63 -12.75
C MET A 1 10.68 75.17 -13.94
N PRO A 2 9.36 74.92 -13.83
CA PRO A 2 8.49 75.03 -12.67
C PRO A 2 7.90 73.69 -12.18
N ARG A 3 7.41 73.76 -10.94
CA ARG A 3 6.68 72.75 -10.18
C ARG A 3 5.20 72.72 -10.63
N GLY A 4 4.55 71.57 -10.54
CA GLY A 4 3.09 71.44 -10.64
C GLY A 4 2.53 70.38 -9.70
N ARG A 5 2.04 70.82 -8.53
CA ARG A 5 1.20 70.03 -7.61
C ARG A 5 -0.19 69.84 -8.22
N GLY A 6 -0.82 68.69 -8.00
CA GLY A 6 -2.25 68.54 -8.32
C GLY A 6 -2.87 67.28 -7.75
N ARG A 7 -3.59 67.42 -6.63
CA ARG A 7 -4.40 66.39 -5.99
C ARG A 7 -5.59 66.01 -6.89
N GLY A 8 -5.85 64.72 -7.04
CA GLY A 8 -7.09 64.20 -7.64
C GLY A 8 -7.67 63.07 -6.78
N ARG A 9 -8.62 63.42 -5.90
CA ARG A 9 -9.47 62.48 -5.18
C ARG A 9 -10.50 61.92 -6.15
N GLY A 10 -10.31 60.69 -6.62
CA GLY A 10 -11.32 59.92 -7.35
C GLY A 10 -12.00 58.91 -6.45
N ARG A 11 -13.14 59.25 -5.86
CA ARG A 11 -14.08 58.30 -5.25
C ARG A 11 -14.76 57.51 -6.37
N GLY A 12 -14.19 56.38 -6.74
CA GLY A 12 -14.84 55.39 -7.60
C GLY A 12 -15.77 54.49 -6.79
N ARG A 13 -17.06 54.84 -6.76
CA ARG A 13 -18.15 53.88 -6.52
C ARG A 13 -18.24 52.98 -7.75
N GLY A 14 -17.95 51.70 -7.59
CA GLY A 14 -18.21 50.64 -8.56
C GLY A 14 -17.97 49.34 -7.80
N GLY A 15 -19.00 48.66 -7.34
CA GLY A 15 -19.85 47.85 -8.18
C GLY A 15 -19.68 46.44 -7.61
N ARG A 16 -20.66 45.96 -6.85
CA ARG A 16 -20.69 44.60 -6.32
C ARG A 16 -20.80 43.63 -7.50
N PRO A 17 -19.87 42.69 -7.71
CA PRO A 17 -20.18 41.47 -8.43
C PRO A 17 -20.67 40.47 -7.39
N SER A 18 -21.98 40.26 -7.41
CA SER A 18 -22.60 38.99 -7.03
C SER A 18 -21.87 37.84 -7.74
N GLY A 19 -21.30 36.94 -6.98
CA GLY A 19 -20.61 35.77 -7.52
C GLY A 19 -20.17 34.84 -6.39
N ARG A 20 -21.14 34.25 -5.69
CA ARG A 20 -20.92 33.11 -4.79
C ARG A 20 -20.48 31.90 -5.62
N GLY A 21 -19.23 31.89 -6.06
CA GLY A 21 -18.52 30.70 -6.51
C GLY A 21 -17.84 30.06 -5.31
N ARG A 22 -18.56 29.19 -4.60
CA ARG A 22 -18.02 28.35 -3.52
C ARG A 22 -17.17 27.26 -4.17
N SER A 23 -16.00 27.63 -4.69
CA SER A 23 -14.98 26.67 -5.07
C SER A 23 -14.42 26.07 -3.79
N GLY A 24 -14.95 24.91 -3.43
CA GLY A 24 -14.41 24.06 -2.37
C GLY A 24 -13.00 23.67 -2.77
N GLY A 25 -12.02 24.45 -2.31
CA GLY A 25 -10.63 24.04 -2.34
C GLY A 25 -10.53 22.70 -1.62
N ARG A 26 -10.34 21.63 -2.38
CA ARG A 26 -9.85 20.35 -1.89
C ARG A 26 -8.57 20.66 -1.12
N ARG A 27 -8.69 20.79 0.21
CA ARG A 27 -7.57 20.59 1.12
C ARG A 27 -7.04 19.22 0.75
N SER A 28 -5.86 19.18 0.15
CA SER A 28 -5.03 17.98 0.13
C SER A 28 -5.06 17.43 1.55
N GLN A 29 -5.73 16.29 1.74
CA GLN A 29 -5.65 15.56 2.99
C GLN A 29 -4.16 15.31 3.21
N GLN A 30 -3.55 16.00 4.17
CA GLN A 30 -2.26 15.58 4.65
C GLN A 30 -2.45 14.12 5.09
N PRO A 31 -1.53 13.21 4.73
CA PRO A 31 -1.58 11.85 5.24
C PRO A 31 -1.79 11.94 6.75
N LYS A 32 -2.82 11.24 7.26
CA LYS A 32 -3.03 11.12 8.70
C LYS A 32 -1.73 10.54 9.25
N ASP A 33 -0.93 11.39 9.88
CA ASP A 33 0.21 10.96 10.68
C ASP A 33 -0.42 10.04 11.72
N ASP A 34 -0.04 8.76 11.72
CA ASP A 34 -0.55 7.76 12.65
C ASP A 34 -0.36 8.32 14.06
N ASN A 35 -1.45 8.83 14.65
CA ASN A 35 -1.44 9.35 16.00
C ASN A 35 -1.04 8.17 16.88
N GLU A 36 0.19 8.18 17.37
CA GLU A 36 0.72 7.21 18.32
C GLU A 36 -0.22 7.18 19.53
N VAL A 37 -1.11 6.19 19.57
CA VAL A 37 -1.80 5.83 20.80
C VAL A 37 -0.71 5.39 21.76
N LYS A 38 -0.53 6.14 22.85
CA LYS A 38 0.37 5.76 23.95
C LYS A 38 -0.20 4.50 24.61
N ILE A 39 0.11 3.35 24.05
CA ILE A 39 -0.19 2.05 24.67
C ILE A 39 0.96 1.75 25.63
N THR A 40 0.65 1.83 26.92
CA THR A 40 1.53 1.55 28.06
C THR A 40 1.67 0.05 28.36
N GLU A 41 1.51 -0.82 27.36
CA GLU A 41 1.76 -2.24 27.59
C GLU A 41 3.27 -2.45 27.76
N GLU A 42 3.65 -3.01 28.91
CA GLU A 42 5.01 -3.43 29.20
C GLU A 42 5.34 -4.63 28.33
N LEU A 43 6.05 -4.39 27.22
CA LEU A 43 6.48 -5.43 26.30
C LEU A 43 7.81 -6.01 26.78
N ASP A 44 7.81 -7.30 27.10
CA ASP A 44 8.98 -8.03 27.57
C ASP A 44 9.33 -9.14 26.56
N ILE A 45 10.47 -8.97 25.89
CA ILE A 45 10.97 -9.92 24.88
C ILE A 45 11.28 -11.29 25.48
N SER A 46 11.50 -11.37 26.79
CA SER A 46 11.77 -12.63 27.46
C SER A 46 10.51 -13.51 27.56
N LYS A 47 9.32 -12.91 27.65
CA LYS A 47 8.03 -13.59 27.80
C LYS A 47 7.39 -13.95 26.47
N ASP A 48 7.26 -12.98 25.56
CA ASP A 48 6.57 -13.19 24.28
C ASP A 48 7.24 -12.39 23.16
N VAL A 49 8.10 -13.08 22.39
CA VAL A 49 8.84 -12.51 21.26
C VAL A 49 7.89 -12.05 20.16
N LYS A 50 6.80 -12.79 19.90
CA LYS A 50 5.86 -12.47 18.82
C LYS A 50 5.07 -11.21 19.17
N LYS A 51 4.50 -11.15 20.37
CA LYS A 51 3.79 -9.95 20.85
C LYS A 51 4.71 -8.74 20.88
N TYR A 52 5.98 -8.91 21.22
CA TYR A 52 6.96 -7.83 21.25
C TYR A 52 7.17 -7.17 19.88
N PHE A 53 7.29 -7.96 18.80
CA PHE A 53 7.52 -7.43 17.44
C PHE A 53 6.25 -7.07 16.67
N ILE A 54 5.09 -7.57 17.08
CA ILE A 54 3.78 -7.16 16.54
C ILE A 54 3.25 -5.91 17.29
N GLY A 55 3.67 -5.70 18.53
CA GLY A 55 3.29 -4.57 19.35
C GLY A 55 3.91 -3.24 18.92
N ASN A 56 3.50 -2.17 19.62
CA ASN A 56 3.94 -0.79 19.39
C ASN A 56 5.05 -0.35 20.38
N GLY A 57 6.07 -1.18 20.61
CA GLY A 57 7.13 -0.91 21.60
C GLY A 57 8.00 0.31 21.26
N SER A 58 8.31 1.17 22.24
CA SER A 58 9.08 2.40 22.04
C SER A 58 10.54 2.16 21.62
N VAL A 59 11.23 3.20 21.13
CA VAL A 59 12.69 3.10 20.84
C VAL A 59 13.48 2.68 22.07
N GLU A 60 13.09 3.18 23.25
CA GLU A 60 13.71 2.83 24.53
C GLU A 60 13.50 1.36 24.88
N GLN A 61 12.28 0.84 24.71
CA GLN A 61 12.01 -0.59 24.92
C GLN A 61 12.84 -1.46 23.98
N HIS A 62 12.97 -1.09 22.70
CA HIS A 62 13.83 -1.80 21.75
C HIS A 62 15.32 -1.71 22.10
N TYR A 63 15.78 -0.55 22.55
CA TYR A 63 17.16 -0.34 23.01
C TYR A 63 17.48 -1.21 24.23
N ASN A 64 16.59 -1.23 25.23
CA ASN A 64 16.76 -2.02 26.45
C ASN A 64 16.70 -3.53 26.16
N ALA A 65 15.73 -3.99 25.36
CA ALA A 65 15.62 -5.39 24.98
C ALA A 65 16.85 -5.91 24.24
N GLN A 66 17.46 -5.09 23.37
CA GLN A 66 18.73 -5.44 22.74
C GLN A 66 19.88 -5.51 23.76
N ASN A 67 19.90 -4.66 24.80
CA ASN A 67 20.96 -4.64 25.82
C ASN A 67 20.86 -5.84 26.76
N GLU A 68 19.66 -6.17 27.19
CA GLU A 68 19.39 -7.29 28.11
C GLU A 68 19.62 -8.63 27.43
N ASN A 69 19.16 -8.81 26.18
CA ASN A 69 19.31 -10.08 25.49
C ASN A 69 19.44 -9.91 23.97
N LYS A 70 20.61 -9.43 23.53
CA LYS A 70 20.97 -9.24 22.11
C LYS A 70 20.66 -10.47 21.26
N HIS A 71 21.07 -11.65 21.72
CA HIS A 71 20.92 -12.89 20.95
C HIS A 71 19.46 -13.29 20.79
N LYS A 72 18.65 -13.24 21.86
CA LYS A 72 17.21 -13.55 21.78
C LYS A 72 16.47 -12.51 20.93
N TYR A 73 16.86 -11.23 21.01
CA TYR A 73 16.28 -10.19 20.16
C TYR A 73 16.54 -10.45 18.68
N ALA A 74 17.81 -10.65 18.31
CA ALA A 74 18.19 -10.89 16.92
C ALA A 74 17.59 -12.21 16.39
N ALA A 75 17.70 -13.30 17.15
CA ALA A 75 17.14 -14.60 16.79
C ALA A 75 15.61 -14.54 16.66
N GLY A 76 14.93 -13.83 17.58
CA GLY A 76 13.48 -13.65 17.54
C GLY A 76 13.01 -12.89 16.31
N MET A 77 13.67 -11.78 15.97
CA MET A 77 13.36 -11.02 14.76
C MET A 77 13.58 -11.86 13.50
N VAL A 78 14.71 -12.59 13.41
CA VAL A 78 15.01 -13.45 12.25
C VAL A 78 14.05 -14.62 12.14
N ALA A 79 13.69 -15.27 13.25
CA ALA A 79 12.75 -16.39 13.27
C ALA A 79 11.37 -15.95 12.77
N LEU A 80 10.83 -14.84 13.30
CA LEU A 80 9.55 -14.30 12.85
C LEU A 80 9.56 -13.94 11.36
N MET A 81 10.64 -13.34 10.86
CA MET A 81 10.77 -13.03 9.43
C MET A 81 10.81 -14.30 8.56
N LYS A 82 11.50 -15.36 9.01
CA LYS A 82 11.56 -16.64 8.30
C LYS A 82 10.23 -17.40 8.32
N ASP A 83 9.48 -17.29 9.41
CA ASP A 83 8.17 -17.91 9.57
C ASP A 83 7.04 -17.13 8.86
N GLY A 84 7.38 -16.08 8.10
CA GLY A 84 6.41 -15.25 7.37
C GLY A 84 5.55 -14.37 8.28
N VAL A 85 5.91 -14.21 9.56
CA VAL A 85 5.22 -13.32 10.47
C VAL A 85 5.59 -11.87 10.14
N THR A 86 4.63 -11.09 9.68
CA THR A 86 4.81 -9.68 9.36
C THR A 86 5.14 -8.88 10.62
N ILE A 87 6.41 -8.49 10.77
CA ILE A 87 6.85 -7.54 11.79
C ILE A 87 6.35 -6.15 11.41
N THR A 88 5.77 -5.42 12.36
CA THR A 88 5.25 -4.08 12.07
C THR A 88 6.37 -3.15 11.63
N GLN A 89 6.07 -2.23 10.69
CA GLN A 89 7.06 -1.26 10.22
C GLN A 89 7.65 -0.45 11.39
N ASN A 90 6.84 -0.10 12.38
CA ASN A 90 7.29 0.62 13.58
C ASN A 90 8.32 -0.17 14.38
N ALA A 91 8.08 -1.47 14.61
CA ALA A 91 9.04 -2.32 15.31
C ALA A 91 10.36 -2.46 14.52
N ARG A 92 10.30 -2.57 13.18
CA ARG A 92 11.51 -2.59 12.33
C ARG A 92 12.30 -1.29 12.45
N VAL A 93 11.63 -0.14 12.27
CA VAL A 93 12.24 1.20 12.37
C VAL A 93 12.90 1.41 13.72
N ARG A 94 12.20 1.10 14.82
CA ARG A 94 12.69 1.31 16.18
C ARG A 94 13.80 0.32 16.55
N GLY A 95 13.73 -0.92 16.06
CA GLY A 95 14.79 -1.91 16.20
C GLY A 95 16.09 -1.51 15.50
N LEU A 96 16.01 -1.00 14.27
CA LEU A 96 17.18 -0.47 13.55
C LEU A 96 17.75 0.79 14.21
N THR A 97 16.88 1.69 14.66
CA THR A 97 17.25 2.89 15.44
C THR A 97 18.03 2.52 16.69
N ALA A 98 17.54 1.54 17.45
CA ALA A 98 18.19 1.03 18.66
C ALA A 98 19.56 0.42 18.37
N ALA A 99 19.70 -0.38 17.30
CA ALA A 99 20.97 -0.98 16.92
C ALA A 99 22.03 0.09 16.59
N TRP A 100 21.66 1.12 15.83
CA TRP A 100 22.53 2.26 15.55
C TRP A 100 22.85 3.10 16.79
N ALA A 101 21.89 3.33 17.67
CA ALA A 101 22.09 4.08 18.92
C ALA A 101 23.08 3.37 19.86
N ARG A 102 23.13 2.03 19.83
CA ARG A 102 24.10 1.20 20.56
C ARG A 102 25.47 1.06 19.89
N HIS A 103 25.62 1.60 18.68
CA HIS A 103 26.80 1.35 17.84
C HIS A 103 27.00 -0.14 17.49
N ASP A 104 25.92 -0.93 17.48
CA ASP A 104 25.94 -2.35 17.11
C ASP A 104 25.84 -2.48 15.58
N PHE A 105 26.89 -2.05 14.88
CA PHE A 105 26.88 -1.95 13.42
C PHE A 105 26.78 -3.30 12.74
N ASP A 106 27.23 -4.39 13.36
CA ASP A 106 27.08 -5.74 12.81
C ASP A 106 25.60 -6.13 12.74
N MET A 107 24.86 -5.91 13.84
CA MET A 107 23.41 -6.13 13.84
C MET A 107 22.72 -5.21 12.84
N ALA A 108 23.08 -3.92 12.80
CA ALA A 108 22.48 -2.99 11.86
C ALA A 108 22.75 -3.38 10.39
N ASN A 109 23.96 -3.79 10.04
CA ASN A 109 24.30 -4.26 8.69
C ASN A 109 23.55 -5.55 8.33
N ALA A 110 23.36 -6.46 9.29
CA ALA A 110 22.55 -7.66 9.08
C ALA A 110 21.09 -7.30 8.76
N LEU A 111 20.51 -6.31 9.47
CA LEU A 111 19.17 -5.79 9.17
C LEU A 111 19.12 -5.12 7.79
N LEU A 112 20.08 -4.25 7.47
CA LEU A 112 20.16 -3.56 6.16
C LEU A 112 20.34 -4.52 4.98
N SER A 113 20.97 -5.68 5.20
CA SER A 113 21.14 -6.71 4.18
C SER A 113 19.80 -7.38 3.81
N ASN A 114 18.81 -7.35 4.71
CA ASN A 114 17.45 -7.82 4.47
C ASN A 114 16.60 -6.71 3.84
N ARG A 115 16.84 -6.43 2.55
CA ARG A 115 16.17 -5.35 1.79
C ARG A 115 14.66 -5.52 1.67
N GLU A 116 14.13 -6.73 1.79
CA GLU A 116 12.69 -7.00 1.79
C GLU A 116 11.99 -6.41 3.03
N ASN A 117 12.70 -6.37 4.16
CA ASN A 117 12.17 -5.86 5.42
C ASN A 117 12.66 -4.45 5.76
N PHE A 118 13.84 -4.08 5.29
CA PHE A 118 14.47 -2.79 5.56
C PHE A 118 14.72 -2.03 4.26
N GLY A 119 13.64 -1.47 3.72
CA GLY A 119 13.69 -0.62 2.54
C GLY A 119 14.06 0.83 2.88
N LEU A 120 14.05 1.66 1.83
CA LEU A 120 14.22 3.11 1.95
C LEU A 120 13.30 3.76 3.01
N PRO A 121 12.00 3.41 3.12
CA PRO A 121 11.12 4.00 4.13
C PRO A 121 11.57 3.70 5.56
N GLU A 122 11.92 2.45 5.87
CA GLU A 122 12.38 2.04 7.21
C GLU A 122 13.69 2.74 7.58
N ILE A 123 14.65 2.74 6.66
CA ILE A 123 15.98 3.34 6.87
C ILE A 123 15.88 4.85 7.08
N LEU A 124 15.10 5.53 6.24
CA LEU A 124 14.88 6.97 6.38
C LEU A 124 14.19 7.30 7.70
N LYS A 125 13.10 6.59 8.06
CA LYS A 125 12.39 6.82 9.33
C LYS A 125 13.31 6.57 10.53
N ALA A 126 14.10 5.49 10.52
CA ALA A 126 15.04 5.20 11.60
C ALA A 126 16.12 6.29 11.73
N LEU A 127 16.62 6.78 10.60
CA LEU A 127 17.59 7.88 10.58
C LEU A 127 16.96 9.20 11.04
N GLU A 128 15.72 9.51 10.64
CA GLU A 128 14.97 10.69 11.10
C GLU A 128 14.78 10.69 12.62
N LEU A 129 14.54 9.53 13.26
CA LEU A 129 14.48 9.41 14.72
C LEU A 129 15.80 9.78 15.41
N LEU A 130 16.94 9.39 14.82
CA LEU A 130 18.28 9.75 15.30
C LEU A 130 18.67 11.20 14.95
N ASP A 131 18.15 11.74 13.84
CA ASP A 131 18.43 13.10 13.38
C ASP A 131 17.54 14.16 14.07
N ALA A 132 16.43 13.76 14.69
CA ALA A 132 15.48 14.65 15.35
C ALA A 132 16.17 15.63 16.32
N GLY A 133 17.17 15.16 17.09
CA GLY A 133 17.93 16.01 18.01
C GLY A 133 18.77 17.10 17.31
N ARG A 134 19.26 16.86 16.08
CA ARG A 134 19.92 17.90 15.26
C ARG A 134 18.88 18.90 14.76
N GLN A 135 17.74 18.41 14.27
CA GLN A 135 16.67 19.25 13.73
C GLN A 135 16.07 20.18 14.80
N VAL A 136 15.82 19.69 16.02
CA VAL A 136 15.39 20.50 17.17
C VAL A 136 16.34 21.67 17.39
N ARG A 137 17.65 21.42 17.46
CA ARG A 137 18.66 22.48 17.66
C ARG A 137 18.66 23.52 16.53
N ILE A 138 18.45 23.10 15.29
CA ILE A 138 18.36 24.01 14.13
C ILE A 138 17.12 24.91 14.27
N LEU A 139 15.96 24.33 14.60
CA LEU A 139 14.71 25.08 14.77
C LEU A 139 14.77 26.02 15.97
N GLU A 140 15.34 25.59 17.09
CA GLU A 140 15.57 26.42 18.28
C GLU A 140 16.48 27.62 17.94
N LYS A 141 17.58 27.38 17.21
CA LYS A 141 18.47 28.46 16.76
C LYS A 141 17.73 29.44 15.86
N ARG A 142 16.94 28.94 14.89
CA ARG A 142 16.11 29.77 14.01
C ARG A 142 15.09 30.59 14.79
N MET A 143 14.43 29.97 15.77
CA MET A 143 13.46 30.64 16.64
C MET A 143 14.13 31.75 17.45
N LYS A 144 15.29 31.50 18.06
CA LYS A 144 16.08 32.50 18.79
C LYS A 144 16.49 33.67 17.89
N MET A 145 16.97 33.41 16.66
CA MET A 145 17.31 34.47 15.71
C MET A 145 16.12 35.34 15.33
N LEU A 146 14.94 34.74 15.10
CA LEU A 146 13.71 35.47 14.78
C LEU A 146 13.23 36.32 15.96
N GLN A 147 13.41 35.87 17.20
CA GLN A 147 13.07 36.62 18.40
C GLN A 147 13.99 37.83 18.64
N VAL A 148 15.28 37.70 18.28
CA VAL A 148 16.27 38.79 18.41
C VAL A 148 16.19 39.78 17.24
N SER A 149 15.66 39.35 16.08
CA SER A 149 15.56 40.23 14.90
C SER A 149 14.66 41.43 15.17
N LYS A 150 15.10 42.64 14.77
CA LYS A 150 14.31 43.89 14.91
C LYS A 150 12.99 43.87 14.12
N ASN A 151 12.87 42.98 13.15
CA ASN A 151 11.69 42.87 12.30
C ASN A 151 10.57 42.13 13.05
N LYS A 152 9.36 42.69 13.04
CA LYS A 152 8.19 42.08 13.68
C LYS A 152 7.79 40.79 12.94
N VAL A 153 8.19 39.64 13.47
CA VAL A 153 7.79 38.32 12.96
C VAL A 153 6.35 38.02 13.35
N LYS A 154 5.58 37.39 12.46
CA LYS A 154 4.18 37.01 12.73
C LYS A 154 4.14 35.93 13.85
N PRO A 155 3.27 36.07 14.86
CA PRO A 155 3.13 35.07 15.94
C PRO A 155 2.89 33.64 15.43
N LYS A 156 2.15 33.50 14.33
CA LYS A 156 1.88 32.21 13.67
C LYS A 156 3.16 31.47 13.26
N THR A 157 4.19 32.17 12.81
CA THR A 157 5.47 31.56 12.41
C THR A 157 6.22 31.00 13.62
N ILE A 158 6.23 31.75 14.72
CA ILE A 158 6.84 31.30 15.98
C ILE A 158 6.05 30.12 16.57
N GLY A 159 4.72 30.21 16.58
CA GLY A 159 3.85 29.12 17.04
C GLY A 159 4.07 27.83 16.25
N LYS A 160 4.26 27.93 14.92
CA LYS A 160 4.62 26.78 14.10
C LYS A 160 5.97 26.18 14.49
N LEU A 161 7.01 27.00 14.64
CA LEU A 161 8.34 26.51 15.04
C LEU A 161 8.32 25.80 16.41
N LYS A 162 7.56 26.31 17.38
CA LYS A 162 7.37 25.65 18.68
C LYS A 162 6.71 24.29 18.53
N SER A 163 5.59 24.23 17.79
CA SER A 163 4.91 22.97 17.52
C SER A 163 5.81 21.96 16.80
N ASP A 164 6.62 22.40 15.84
CA ASP A 164 7.57 21.54 15.13
C ASP A 164 8.66 21.00 16.09
N ILE A 165 9.16 21.83 17.01
CA ILE A 165 10.12 21.43 18.05
C ILE A 165 9.49 20.41 19.01
N ASP A 166 8.27 20.64 19.49
CA ASP A 166 7.59 19.76 20.43
C ASP A 166 7.31 18.39 19.78
N ASN A 167 6.87 18.38 18.53
CA ASN A 167 6.66 17.16 17.75
C ASN A 167 7.97 16.37 17.54
N LEU A 168 9.07 17.06 17.23
CA LEU A 168 10.38 16.41 17.08
C LEU A 168 10.91 15.88 18.41
N ASN A 169 10.72 16.61 19.52
CA ASN A 169 11.11 16.15 20.85
C ASN A 169 10.33 14.91 21.28
N ALA A 170 9.05 14.80 20.90
CA ALA A 170 8.25 13.60 21.16
C ALA A 170 8.75 12.37 20.37
N LYS A 171 9.21 12.57 19.13
CA LYS A 171 9.73 11.49 18.25
C LYS A 171 11.22 11.17 18.48
N LYS A 172 11.98 12.10 19.06
CA LYS A 172 13.44 12.00 19.19
C LYS A 172 13.81 10.76 20.01
N SER A 173 14.75 9.96 19.47
CA SER A 173 15.36 8.88 20.25
C SER A 173 16.08 9.46 21.49
N PRO A 174 15.83 8.93 22.70
CA PRO A 174 16.60 9.33 23.89
C PRO A 174 18.07 8.90 23.78
N TYR A 175 18.38 7.94 22.92
CA TYR A 175 19.72 7.38 22.73
C TYR A 175 20.26 7.65 21.32
N GLY A 176 21.57 7.89 21.24
CA GLY A 176 22.28 8.03 19.98
C GLY A 176 21.98 9.32 19.21
N SER A 177 22.57 9.42 18.01
CA SER A 177 22.33 10.49 17.04
C SER A 177 22.70 10.03 15.63
N ALA A 178 22.26 10.77 14.60
CA ALA A 178 22.67 10.55 13.21
C ALA A 178 24.15 10.91 13.01
N SER A 179 25.03 10.03 13.49
CA SER A 179 26.48 10.22 13.51
C SER A 179 27.12 9.91 12.14
N GLY A 180 28.35 10.40 11.93
CA GLY A 180 29.11 10.09 10.71
C GLY A 180 29.34 8.59 10.49
N ALA A 181 29.40 7.80 11.56
CA ALA A 181 29.49 6.34 11.49
C ALA A 181 28.19 5.72 10.97
N VAL A 182 27.03 6.13 11.51
CA VAL A 182 25.71 5.69 10.99
C VAL A 182 25.57 6.05 9.51
N CYS A 183 25.89 7.29 9.13
CA CYS A 183 25.85 7.72 7.73
C CYS A 183 26.83 6.93 6.83
N LYS A 184 27.96 6.46 7.37
CA LYS A 184 28.91 5.60 6.62
C LYS A 184 28.29 4.25 6.28
N HIS A 185 27.59 3.61 7.21
CA HIS A 185 26.90 2.34 6.96
C HIS A 185 25.75 2.51 5.96
N ILE A 186 25.00 3.61 6.04
CA ILE A 186 23.95 3.91 5.06
C ILE A 186 24.55 4.14 3.66
N ARG A 187 25.68 4.86 3.54
CA ARG A 187 26.41 5.00 2.27
C ARG A 187 26.93 3.67 1.72
N GLN A 188 27.33 2.73 2.58
CA GLN A 188 27.72 1.39 2.14
C GLN A 188 26.51 0.63 1.61
N TRP A 189 25.36 0.72 2.29
CA TRP A 189 24.10 0.15 1.83
C TRP A 189 23.64 0.75 0.50
N THR A 190 23.76 2.07 0.26
CA THR A 190 23.36 2.63 -1.05
C THR A 190 24.19 2.10 -2.21
N ARG A 191 25.45 1.73 -1.98
CA ARG A 191 26.34 1.17 -3.02
C ARG A 191 25.97 -0.26 -3.41
N THR A 192 25.12 -0.95 -2.64
CA THR A 192 24.67 -2.30 -2.98
C THR A 192 23.53 -2.31 -4.00
N PHE A 193 22.96 -1.15 -4.33
CA PHE A 193 21.92 -1.07 -5.37
C PHE A 193 22.53 -1.23 -6.75
N THR A 194 21.91 -2.11 -7.54
CA THR A 194 22.21 -2.30 -8.95
C THR A 194 21.74 -1.10 -9.78
N LYS A 195 22.20 -1.03 -11.04
CA LYS A 195 21.76 0.00 -11.98
C LYS A 195 20.23 -0.09 -12.18
N GLU A 196 19.75 -1.31 -12.37
CA GLU A 196 18.35 -1.64 -12.65
C GLU A 196 17.44 -1.24 -11.48
N GLU A 197 17.87 -1.50 -10.24
CA GLU A 197 17.12 -1.09 -9.04
C GLU A 197 17.06 0.45 -8.90
N LEU A 198 18.16 1.14 -9.18
CA LEU A 198 18.18 2.61 -9.13
C LEU A 198 17.30 3.21 -10.24
N GLU A 199 17.36 2.69 -11.46
CA GLU A 199 16.48 3.08 -12.56
C GLU A 199 15.01 2.80 -12.23
N PHE A 200 14.71 1.65 -11.63
CA PHE A 200 13.38 1.36 -11.11
C PHE A 200 12.91 2.46 -10.14
N PHE A 201 13.75 2.89 -9.19
CA PHE A 201 13.37 3.99 -8.29
C PHE A 201 13.13 5.31 -9.00
N THR A 202 13.84 5.61 -10.10
CA THR A 202 13.60 6.85 -10.85
C THR A 202 12.23 6.90 -11.52
N VAL A 203 11.68 5.74 -11.88
CA VAL A 203 10.42 5.62 -12.61
C VAL A 203 9.23 5.39 -11.67
N PHE A 204 9.39 4.58 -10.62
CA PHE A 204 8.27 4.12 -9.80
C PHE A 204 8.12 4.81 -8.45
N LEU A 205 9.21 5.33 -7.87
CA LEU A 205 9.19 5.84 -6.50
C LEU A 205 9.36 7.36 -6.43
N PRO A 206 8.81 8.00 -5.38
CA PRO A 206 8.99 9.42 -5.16
C PRO A 206 10.47 9.77 -4.90
N LYS A 207 10.86 10.99 -5.29
CA LYS A 207 12.24 11.48 -5.15
C LYS A 207 12.55 11.97 -3.72
N GLU A 208 11.52 12.40 -2.99
CA GLU A 208 11.62 13.08 -1.69
C GLU A 208 12.32 12.24 -0.60
N PRO A 209 12.05 10.93 -0.45
CA PRO A 209 12.77 10.11 0.52
C PRO A 209 14.28 10.05 0.24
N TRP A 210 14.68 9.95 -1.02
CA TRP A 210 16.09 9.97 -1.43
C TRP A 210 16.76 11.32 -1.16
N LYS A 211 16.10 12.44 -1.47
CA LYS A 211 16.58 13.79 -1.13
C LYS A 211 16.84 13.93 0.36
N LYS A 212 15.85 13.55 1.20
CA LYS A 212 15.98 13.62 2.66
C LYS A 212 17.13 12.76 3.17
N LEU A 213 17.25 11.52 2.68
CA LEU A 213 18.33 10.63 3.07
C LEU A 213 19.69 11.22 2.68
N ALA A 214 19.79 11.79 1.48
CA ALA A 214 21.00 12.46 1.00
C ALA A 214 21.35 13.73 1.79
N ASP A 215 20.36 14.52 2.21
CA ASP A 215 20.56 15.71 3.04
C ASP A 215 21.11 15.37 4.44
N ILE A 216 20.72 14.23 5.01
CA ILE A 216 21.23 13.76 6.30
C ILE A 216 22.60 13.08 6.16
N CYS A 217 22.74 12.19 5.17
CA CYS A 217 23.95 11.38 4.98
C CYS A 217 25.04 12.07 4.16
N HIS A 218 24.76 13.21 3.55
CA HIS A 218 25.64 13.94 2.64
C HIS A 218 26.20 13.03 1.54
N PHE A 219 25.31 12.41 0.76
CA PHE A 219 25.71 11.49 -0.30
C PHE A 219 26.50 12.19 -1.41
N HIS A 220 27.51 11.50 -1.92
CA HIS A 220 28.26 11.91 -3.10
C HIS A 220 27.76 11.11 -4.33
N PRO A 221 27.32 11.78 -5.42
CA PRO A 221 26.70 11.10 -6.58
C PRO A 221 27.51 9.91 -7.09
N GLU A 222 28.79 10.11 -7.41
CA GLU A 222 29.63 9.05 -8.02
C GLU A 222 30.15 8.00 -7.03
N LYS A 223 30.36 8.36 -5.75
CA LYS A 223 30.96 7.44 -4.77
C LYS A 223 29.91 6.57 -4.10
N ASP A 224 28.72 7.11 -3.88
CA ASP A 224 27.64 6.43 -3.17
C ASP A 224 26.60 5.82 -4.11
N PHE A 225 26.54 6.27 -5.37
CA PHE A 225 25.75 5.68 -6.45
C PHE A 225 26.62 5.38 -7.69
N PRO A 226 27.68 4.56 -7.55
CA PRO A 226 28.61 4.30 -8.66
C PRO A 226 27.93 3.63 -9.87
N ASN A 227 26.87 2.85 -9.64
CA ASN A 227 26.13 2.15 -10.69
C ASN A 227 25.15 3.05 -11.46
N LEU A 228 24.82 4.24 -10.92
CA LEU A 228 23.98 5.23 -11.60
C LEU A 228 24.33 6.66 -11.15
N PRO A 229 25.48 7.23 -11.59
CA PRO A 229 26.01 8.48 -11.04
C PRO A 229 25.09 9.71 -11.17
N TRP A 230 24.17 9.70 -12.14
CA TRP A 230 23.20 10.78 -12.34
C TRP A 230 21.96 10.66 -11.44
N PHE A 231 21.75 9.53 -10.76
CA PHE A 231 20.56 9.26 -9.93
C PHE A 231 20.27 10.36 -8.92
N LEU A 232 21.28 10.72 -8.12
CA LEU A 232 21.10 11.70 -7.05
C LEU A 232 20.74 13.08 -7.62
N ARG A 233 21.39 13.48 -8.71
CA ARG A 233 21.10 14.75 -9.39
C ARG A 233 19.66 14.77 -9.93
N PHE A 234 19.23 13.67 -10.53
CA PHE A 234 17.85 13.48 -10.96
C PHE A 234 16.85 13.56 -9.79
N CYS A 235 17.19 13.02 -8.62
CA CYS A 235 16.37 13.21 -7.42
C CYS A 235 16.21 14.70 -7.13
N TYR A 236 17.26 15.52 -7.20
CA TYR A 236 17.19 16.97 -6.95
C TYR A 236 16.59 17.82 -8.07
N GLY A 237 16.30 17.22 -9.23
CA GLY A 237 15.54 17.87 -10.30
C GLY A 237 16.23 17.96 -11.65
N ASP A 238 17.48 17.49 -11.77
CA ASP A 238 18.16 17.41 -13.06
C ASP A 238 17.43 16.42 -13.99
N ASP A 239 17.57 16.64 -15.29
CA ASP A 239 17.04 15.72 -16.28
C ASP A 239 17.89 14.43 -16.35
N PRO A 240 17.26 13.26 -16.50
CA PRO A 240 17.99 12.03 -16.73
C PRO A 240 18.62 12.03 -18.14
N PRO A 241 19.70 11.28 -18.39
CA PRO A 241 20.31 11.19 -19.73
C PRO A 241 19.32 10.66 -20.78
N SER A 242 19.42 11.17 -22.02
CA SER A 242 18.43 10.92 -23.09
C SER A 242 18.29 9.47 -23.51
N ASP A 243 19.31 8.65 -23.28
CA ASP A 243 19.37 7.22 -23.58
C ASP A 243 18.80 6.34 -22.44
N THR A 244 18.24 6.94 -21.39
CA THR A 244 17.74 6.20 -20.22
C THR A 244 16.23 6.02 -20.23
N MET A 245 15.76 4.93 -19.63
CA MET A 245 14.33 4.66 -19.44
C MET A 245 13.63 5.82 -18.71
N ALA A 246 14.28 6.44 -17.71
CA ALA A 246 13.72 7.57 -16.98
C ALA A 246 13.41 8.78 -17.86
N PHE A 247 14.28 9.06 -18.85
CA PHE A 247 14.05 10.12 -19.83
C PHE A 247 12.87 9.78 -20.74
N GLN A 248 12.85 8.55 -21.26
CA GLN A 248 11.78 8.09 -22.15
C GLN A 248 10.42 8.09 -21.46
N CYS A 249 10.34 7.65 -20.20
CA CYS A 249 9.12 7.73 -19.39
C CYS A 249 8.61 9.17 -19.25
N LYS A 250 9.50 10.15 -19.09
CA LYS A 250 9.14 11.57 -19.00
C LYS A 250 8.65 12.13 -20.34
N ALA A 251 9.15 11.60 -21.45
CA ALA A 251 8.82 12.02 -22.82
C ALA A 251 7.61 11.29 -23.43
N LEU A 252 6.96 10.38 -22.69
CA LEU A 252 5.81 9.63 -23.19
C LEU A 252 4.64 10.53 -23.59
N SER A 253 4.12 10.30 -24.78
CA SER A 253 2.94 10.95 -25.33
C SER A 253 2.05 9.91 -26.03
N ALA A 254 0.81 10.30 -26.37
CA ALA A 254 -0.08 9.44 -27.12
C ALA A 254 0.45 9.07 -28.51
N ASP A 255 1.33 9.90 -29.08
CA ASP A 255 1.83 9.75 -30.46
C ASP A 255 3.06 8.84 -30.52
N ASN A 256 3.93 8.88 -29.51
CA ASN A 256 5.20 8.14 -29.51
C ASN A 256 5.17 6.85 -28.68
N ILE A 257 4.12 6.60 -27.89
CA ILE A 257 4.09 5.50 -26.92
C ILE A 257 4.35 4.13 -27.55
N ASN A 258 3.78 3.86 -28.73
CA ASN A 258 3.94 2.58 -29.40
C ASN A 258 5.36 2.37 -29.92
N GLU A 259 6.08 3.43 -30.29
CA GLU A 259 7.48 3.38 -30.74
C GLU A 259 8.42 3.16 -29.55
N ILE A 260 8.23 3.93 -28.47
CA ILE A 260 9.06 3.85 -27.27
C ILE A 260 8.97 2.47 -26.62
N VAL A 261 7.78 1.86 -26.54
CA VAL A 261 7.62 0.51 -25.98
C VAL A 261 8.29 -0.57 -26.85
N LYS A 262 8.56 -0.32 -28.15
CA LYS A 262 9.35 -1.25 -28.97
C LYS A 262 10.81 -1.27 -28.52
N GLU A 263 11.33 -0.11 -28.15
CA GLU A 263 12.75 0.08 -27.82
C GLU A 263 13.05 -0.16 -26.33
N TYR A 264 12.12 0.18 -25.43
CA TYR A 264 12.32 0.13 -23.99
C TYR A 264 11.30 -0.77 -23.30
N PRO A 265 11.73 -1.61 -22.34
CA PRO A 265 10.84 -2.50 -21.58
C PRO A 265 10.06 -1.72 -20.52
N LEU A 266 9.10 -0.91 -20.95
CA LEU A 266 8.30 -0.05 -20.07
C LEU A 266 7.23 -0.86 -19.31
N PRO A 267 7.19 -0.79 -17.97
CA PRO A 267 6.14 -1.45 -17.20
C PRO A 267 4.77 -0.83 -17.44
N PHE A 268 3.72 -1.66 -17.39
CA PHE A 268 2.38 -1.24 -17.80
C PHE A 268 1.87 -0.02 -17.01
N SER A 269 2.20 0.08 -15.73
CA SER A 269 1.75 1.18 -14.86
C SER A 269 2.17 2.57 -15.35
N GLN A 270 3.28 2.69 -16.07
CA GLN A 270 3.73 3.96 -16.66
C GLN A 270 2.98 4.32 -17.94
N VAL A 271 2.56 3.30 -18.70
CA VAL A 271 1.88 3.49 -19.99
C VAL A 271 0.36 3.42 -19.89
N LYS A 272 -0.17 3.05 -18.71
CA LYS A 272 -1.60 2.83 -18.45
C LYS A 272 -2.48 4.02 -18.84
N GLN A 273 -1.98 5.25 -18.65
CA GLN A 273 -2.72 6.45 -19.05
C GLN A 273 -2.98 6.55 -20.56
N PHE A 274 -2.22 5.79 -21.38
CA PHE A 274 -2.35 5.71 -22.83
C PHE A 274 -2.98 4.39 -23.30
N LYS A 275 -3.63 3.63 -22.41
CA LYS A 275 -4.14 2.28 -22.71
C LYS A 275 -5.00 2.19 -23.97
N ASP A 276 -5.77 3.24 -24.29
CA ASP A 276 -6.66 3.31 -25.45
C ASP A 276 -5.89 3.57 -26.77
N LYS A 277 -4.59 3.87 -26.69
CA LYS A 277 -3.69 4.13 -27.82
C LYS A 277 -2.70 2.98 -28.08
N LEU A 278 -2.64 2.00 -27.19
CA LEU A 278 -1.73 0.85 -27.33
C LEU A 278 -2.26 -0.11 -28.40
N THR A 279 -1.44 -0.43 -29.39
CA THR A 279 -1.74 -1.46 -30.38
C THR A 279 -1.64 -2.87 -29.78
N SER A 280 -2.20 -3.88 -30.45
CA SER A 280 -2.08 -5.28 -29.99
C SER A 280 -0.62 -5.74 -29.90
N GLU A 281 0.23 -5.33 -30.84
CA GLU A 281 1.68 -5.60 -30.81
C GLU A 281 2.34 -5.01 -29.56
N THR A 282 2.02 -3.74 -29.25
CA THR A 282 2.55 -3.05 -28.08
C THR A 282 2.08 -3.70 -26.77
N LYS A 283 0.80 -4.08 -26.68
CA LYS A 283 0.26 -4.80 -25.52
C LYS A 283 0.95 -6.16 -25.33
N GLY A 284 1.18 -6.90 -26.42
CA GLY A 284 1.94 -8.16 -26.42
C GLY A 284 3.36 -7.98 -25.87
N ARG A 285 4.10 -6.98 -26.38
CA ARG A 285 5.45 -6.65 -25.88
C ARG A 285 5.47 -6.29 -24.39
N ILE A 286 4.52 -5.48 -23.92
CA ILE A 286 4.42 -5.14 -22.50
C ILE A 286 4.25 -6.42 -21.67
N ALA A 287 3.36 -7.32 -22.08
CA ALA A 287 3.14 -8.58 -21.39
C ALA A 287 4.36 -9.52 -21.43
N GLU A 288 5.17 -9.44 -22.48
CA GLU A 288 6.43 -10.20 -22.63
C GLU A 288 7.53 -9.71 -21.69
N TYR A 289 7.71 -8.40 -21.57
CA TYR A 289 8.72 -7.83 -20.67
C TYR A 289 8.37 -7.96 -19.19
N GLU A 290 7.09 -8.11 -18.87
CA GLU A 290 6.65 -8.29 -17.48
C GLU A 290 7.10 -9.66 -16.95
N THR A 291 8.15 -9.62 -16.11
CA THR A 291 8.74 -10.81 -15.49
C THR A 291 7.75 -11.62 -14.67
N LYS A 292 6.76 -10.96 -14.04
CA LYS A 292 5.74 -11.61 -13.21
C LYS A 292 4.43 -11.74 -13.98
N ILE A 293 3.99 -12.98 -14.19
CA ILE A 293 2.68 -13.25 -14.80
C ILE A 293 1.53 -12.59 -14.03
N ASP A 294 1.66 -12.47 -12.71
CA ASP A 294 0.73 -11.80 -11.83
C ASP A 294 0.40 -10.37 -12.29
N THR A 295 1.41 -9.62 -12.76
CA THR A 295 1.22 -8.25 -13.25
C THR A 295 0.38 -8.23 -14.53
N VAL A 296 0.62 -9.17 -15.44
CA VAL A 296 -0.13 -9.28 -16.69
C VAL A 296 -1.59 -9.66 -16.41
N LEU A 297 -1.82 -10.65 -15.54
CA LEU A 297 -3.16 -11.04 -15.10
C LEU A 297 -3.89 -9.91 -14.37
N TRP A 298 -3.18 -9.11 -13.57
CA TRP A 298 -3.74 -7.96 -12.87
C TRP A 298 -4.32 -6.93 -13.85
N TRP A 299 -3.60 -6.65 -14.93
CA TRP A 299 -3.94 -5.62 -15.92
C TRP A 299 -4.64 -6.16 -17.18
N TYR A 300 -5.06 -7.43 -17.17
CA TYR A 300 -5.60 -8.10 -18.35
C TYR A 300 -6.79 -7.34 -18.98
N GLU A 301 -7.67 -6.72 -18.20
CA GLU A 301 -8.80 -5.92 -18.71
C GLU A 301 -8.37 -4.79 -19.66
N ASP A 302 -7.22 -4.17 -19.38
CA ASP A 302 -6.65 -3.09 -20.18
C ASP A 302 -5.72 -3.63 -21.30
N LEU A 303 -5.08 -4.78 -21.07
CA LEU A 303 -4.14 -5.43 -21.99
C LEU A 303 -4.77 -6.44 -22.95
N GLN A 304 -6.06 -6.78 -22.80
CA GLN A 304 -6.74 -7.80 -23.60
C GLN A 304 -6.51 -7.63 -25.11
N CYS A 305 -5.86 -8.61 -25.73
CA CYS A 305 -5.68 -8.79 -27.16
C CYS A 305 -5.16 -10.21 -27.45
N ALA A 306 -5.20 -10.63 -28.72
CA ALA A 306 -4.77 -11.97 -29.13
C ALA A 306 -3.30 -12.30 -28.77
N GLU A 307 -2.39 -11.31 -28.85
CA GLU A 307 -0.98 -11.50 -28.50
C GLU A 307 -0.78 -11.77 -27.01
N VAL A 308 -1.50 -11.03 -26.15
CA VAL A 308 -1.45 -11.22 -24.69
C VAL A 308 -2.10 -12.55 -24.31
N ASP A 309 -3.19 -12.93 -24.96
CA ASP A 309 -3.86 -14.21 -24.77
C ASP A 309 -2.93 -15.40 -25.07
N LYS A 310 -2.24 -15.34 -26.22
CA LYS A 310 -1.26 -16.36 -26.62
C LYS A 310 -0.13 -16.45 -25.61
N LEU A 311 0.42 -15.31 -25.19
CA LEU A 311 1.52 -15.26 -24.23
C LEU A 311 1.12 -15.85 -22.87
N LEU A 312 -0.06 -15.53 -22.36
CA LEU A 312 -0.57 -16.10 -21.11
C LEU A 312 -0.84 -17.60 -21.24
N ASP A 313 -1.41 -18.07 -22.36
CA ASP A 313 -1.62 -19.50 -22.61
C ASP A 313 -0.28 -20.26 -22.59
N GLU A 314 0.75 -19.73 -23.25
CA GLU A 314 2.10 -20.31 -23.27
C GLU A 314 2.78 -20.31 -21.89
N ARG A 315 2.72 -19.20 -21.13
CA ARG A 315 3.38 -19.09 -19.82
C ARG A 315 2.72 -20.01 -18.79
N ILE A 316 1.38 -20.03 -18.75
CA ILE A 316 0.64 -20.85 -17.79
C ILE A 316 0.76 -22.33 -18.14
N SER A 317 0.69 -22.71 -19.42
CA SER A 317 0.85 -24.11 -19.84
C SER A 317 2.27 -24.66 -19.60
N LYS A 318 3.28 -23.79 -19.58
CA LYS A 318 4.66 -24.15 -19.15
C LYS A 318 4.80 -24.30 -17.62
N GLY A 319 3.74 -24.08 -16.85
CA GLY A 319 3.75 -24.20 -15.40
C GLY A 319 4.32 -22.99 -14.68
N GLU A 320 4.30 -21.79 -15.30
CA GLU A 320 4.70 -20.59 -14.59
C GLU A 320 3.77 -20.33 -13.38
N LYS A 321 4.36 -20.21 -12.20
CA LYS A 321 3.62 -20.07 -10.95
C LYS A 321 2.98 -18.69 -10.83
N ILE A 322 1.66 -18.68 -10.66
CA ILE A 322 0.88 -17.49 -10.31
C ILE A 322 0.97 -17.30 -8.78
N ASN A 323 1.46 -16.15 -8.32
CA ASN A 323 1.66 -15.83 -6.90
C ASN A 323 0.75 -14.71 -6.39
N LEU A 324 -0.32 -14.40 -7.13
CA LEU A 324 -1.39 -13.52 -6.64
C LEU A 324 -1.96 -14.05 -5.31
N PRO A 325 -2.26 -13.18 -4.31
CA PRO A 325 -3.02 -13.58 -3.13
C PRO A 325 -4.37 -14.18 -3.51
N ASP A 326 -4.88 -15.17 -2.76
CA ASP A 326 -6.04 -15.97 -3.18
C ASP A 326 -7.29 -15.13 -3.46
N GLY A 327 -7.65 -14.20 -2.57
CA GLY A 327 -8.79 -13.32 -2.79
C GLY A 327 -8.63 -12.49 -4.08
N LYS A 328 -7.42 -12.03 -4.38
CA LYS A 328 -7.14 -11.29 -5.62
C LYS A 328 -7.16 -12.19 -6.84
N PHE A 329 -6.61 -13.39 -6.74
CA PHE A 329 -6.59 -14.36 -7.82
C PHE A 329 -8.02 -14.70 -8.26
N ILE A 330 -8.90 -14.98 -7.31
CA ILE A 330 -10.31 -15.31 -7.56
C ILE A 330 -11.07 -14.11 -8.14
N GLU A 331 -10.84 -12.90 -7.63
CA GLU A 331 -11.39 -11.67 -8.22
C GLU A 331 -10.97 -11.51 -9.70
N ARG A 332 -9.71 -11.82 -10.04
CA ARG A 332 -9.23 -11.78 -11.43
C ARG A 332 -9.84 -12.88 -12.28
N MET A 333 -10.01 -14.09 -11.75
CA MET A 333 -10.75 -15.16 -12.44
C MET A 333 -12.17 -14.71 -12.79
N LEU A 334 -12.91 -14.13 -11.83
CA LEU A 334 -14.27 -13.63 -12.06
C LEU A 334 -14.32 -12.55 -13.14
N THR A 335 -13.38 -11.59 -13.09
CA THR A 335 -13.25 -10.57 -14.14
C THR A 335 -13.02 -11.19 -15.52
N ILE A 336 -12.10 -12.15 -15.62
CA ILE A 336 -11.73 -12.80 -16.89
C ILE A 336 -12.91 -13.64 -17.41
N GLN A 337 -13.61 -14.36 -16.53
CA GLN A 337 -14.83 -15.08 -16.87
C GLN A 337 -15.88 -14.15 -17.48
N GLY A 338 -16.14 -13.00 -16.85
CA GLY A 338 -17.09 -12.01 -17.39
C GLY A 338 -16.67 -11.43 -18.74
N ILE A 339 -15.37 -11.40 -19.06
CA ILE A 339 -14.90 -11.07 -20.43
C ILE A 339 -15.25 -12.20 -21.39
N ARG A 340 -15.01 -13.46 -21.01
CA ARG A 340 -15.28 -14.64 -21.84
C ARG A 340 -16.76 -14.87 -22.12
N GLU A 341 -17.63 -14.59 -21.17
CA GLU A 341 -19.08 -14.71 -21.36
C GLU A 341 -19.61 -13.73 -22.40
N ARG A 342 -18.97 -12.56 -22.55
CA ARG A 342 -19.29 -11.59 -23.60
C ARG A 342 -18.68 -11.98 -24.95
N ASP A 343 -17.52 -12.65 -24.93
CA ASP A 343 -16.79 -13.07 -26.13
C ASP A 343 -15.96 -14.32 -25.84
N GLN A 344 -16.47 -15.48 -26.27
CA GLN A 344 -15.86 -16.79 -25.99
C GLN A 344 -14.47 -16.96 -26.62
N SER A 345 -14.12 -16.13 -27.61
CA SER A 345 -12.81 -16.17 -28.27
C SER A 345 -11.67 -15.57 -27.43
N LYS A 346 -12.02 -14.80 -26.39
CA LYS A 346 -11.04 -14.14 -25.50
C LYS A 346 -10.60 -15.04 -24.35
N ALA A 347 -9.41 -14.74 -23.81
CA ALA A 347 -8.84 -15.40 -22.65
C ALA A 347 -8.87 -16.95 -22.70
N PRO A 348 -8.39 -17.59 -23.78
CA PRO A 348 -8.38 -19.05 -23.90
C PRO A 348 -7.61 -19.74 -22.75
N PHE A 349 -6.64 -19.04 -22.17
CA PHE A 349 -5.84 -19.49 -21.03
C PHE A 349 -6.65 -19.67 -19.73
N TYR A 350 -7.89 -19.17 -19.64
CA TYR A 350 -8.73 -19.27 -18.45
C TYR A 350 -8.96 -20.72 -17.99
N ARG A 351 -9.00 -21.68 -18.94
CA ARG A 351 -9.12 -23.11 -18.63
C ARG A 351 -8.01 -23.63 -17.70
N TYR A 352 -6.84 -23.00 -17.71
CA TYR A 352 -5.73 -23.35 -16.82
C TYR A 352 -5.83 -22.67 -15.46
N LEU A 353 -6.58 -21.57 -15.32
CA LEU A 353 -6.77 -20.91 -14.04
C LEU A 353 -7.71 -21.69 -13.12
N LEU A 354 -8.68 -22.41 -13.68
CA LEU A 354 -9.62 -23.25 -12.93
C LEU A 354 -8.94 -24.31 -12.04
N PRO A 355 -8.07 -25.20 -12.55
CA PRO A 355 -7.41 -26.19 -11.70
C PRO A 355 -6.50 -25.54 -10.65
N ILE A 356 -5.83 -24.42 -10.96
CA ILE A 356 -5.02 -23.67 -9.99
C ILE A 356 -5.90 -23.10 -8.87
N GLY A 357 -7.08 -22.56 -9.22
CA GLY A 357 -8.04 -22.06 -8.25
C GLY A 357 -8.61 -23.17 -7.36
N GLN A 358 -8.85 -24.35 -7.93
CA GLN A 358 -9.32 -25.50 -7.18
C GLN A 358 -8.24 -26.01 -6.20
N GLU A 359 -6.99 -26.16 -6.66
CA GLU A 359 -5.87 -26.56 -5.80
C GLU A 359 -5.72 -25.60 -4.60
N ARG A 360 -5.83 -24.28 -4.84
CA ARG A 360 -5.79 -23.27 -3.77
C ARG A 360 -6.97 -23.38 -2.82
N LEU A 361 -8.17 -23.64 -3.33
CA LEU A 361 -9.37 -23.85 -2.51
C LEU A 361 -9.20 -25.09 -1.61
N ASP A 362 -8.73 -26.20 -2.17
CA ASP A 362 -8.52 -27.47 -1.46
C ASP A 362 -7.41 -27.35 -0.39
N ALA A 363 -6.43 -26.47 -0.61
CA ALA A 363 -5.37 -26.18 0.34
C ALA A 363 -5.82 -25.29 1.51
N MET A 364 -6.98 -24.62 1.41
CA MET A 364 -7.50 -23.79 2.50
C MET A 364 -8.19 -24.65 3.55
N SER A 365 -7.93 -24.34 4.82
CA SER A 365 -8.60 -24.97 5.95
C SER A 365 -8.96 -23.93 7.00
N LEU A 366 -10.19 -23.97 7.49
CA LEU A 366 -10.65 -23.10 8.58
C LEU A 366 -11.23 -23.97 9.70
N PRO A 367 -10.52 -24.13 10.84
CA PRO A 367 -10.96 -25.00 11.92
C PRO A 367 -12.06 -24.32 12.73
N LEU A 368 -13.31 -24.48 12.28
CA LEU A 368 -14.51 -23.97 12.95
C LEU A 368 -15.41 -25.12 13.40
N ASP A 369 -16.17 -24.89 14.46
CA ASP A 369 -17.10 -25.88 15.00
C ASP A 369 -18.39 -25.96 14.16
N SER A 370 -18.66 -27.13 13.58
CA SER A 370 -19.91 -27.42 12.88
C SER A 370 -21.08 -27.70 13.86
N PRO A 371 -22.34 -27.33 13.51
CA PRO A 371 -22.79 -26.79 12.22
C PRO A 371 -22.48 -25.29 12.01
N ILE A 372 -22.15 -24.92 10.78
CA ILE A 372 -21.78 -23.55 10.39
C ILE A 372 -22.82 -23.02 9.38
N ALA A 373 -23.19 -21.74 9.53
CA ALA A 373 -23.96 -21.00 8.53
C ALA A 373 -23.13 -19.80 8.03
N VAL A 374 -23.07 -19.63 6.71
CA VAL A 374 -22.44 -18.49 6.06
C VAL A 374 -23.52 -17.66 5.39
N ILE A 375 -23.54 -16.38 5.73
CA ILE A 375 -24.60 -15.45 5.38
C ILE A 375 -23.98 -14.26 4.63
N GLY A 376 -24.22 -14.17 3.32
CA GLY A 376 -23.71 -13.08 2.49
C GLY A 376 -24.72 -11.94 2.33
N ASP A 377 -24.24 -10.70 2.36
CA ASP A 377 -25.08 -9.53 2.10
C ASP A 377 -25.26 -9.32 0.58
N ALA A 378 -26.53 -9.18 0.17
CA ALA A 378 -26.98 -8.89 -1.19
C ALA A 378 -27.91 -7.65 -1.25
N SER A 379 -27.77 -6.73 -0.29
CA SER A 379 -28.49 -5.46 -0.25
C SER A 379 -28.00 -4.47 -1.32
N ALA A 380 -28.74 -3.37 -1.51
CA ALA A 380 -28.37 -2.35 -2.50
C ALA A 380 -27.09 -1.57 -2.13
N SER A 381 -26.72 -1.44 -0.85
CA SER A 381 -25.46 -0.80 -0.44
C SER A 381 -24.25 -1.59 -0.95
N MET A 382 -24.41 -2.90 -1.09
CA MET A 382 -23.42 -3.82 -1.66
C MET A 382 -23.27 -3.74 -3.18
N GLN A 383 -23.91 -2.83 -3.92
CA GLN A 383 -23.84 -2.79 -5.39
C GLN A 383 -22.41 -2.83 -5.96
N VAL A 384 -21.45 -2.21 -5.26
CA VAL A 384 -20.03 -2.19 -5.63
C VAL A 384 -19.29 -3.44 -5.13
N ALA A 385 -19.72 -4.01 -4.01
CA ALA A 385 -19.02 -5.07 -3.26
C ALA A 385 -19.69 -6.45 -3.35
N ILE A 386 -20.82 -6.59 -4.06
CA ILE A 386 -21.63 -7.80 -4.08
C ILE A 386 -20.83 -9.00 -4.57
N LYS A 387 -20.03 -8.82 -5.61
CA LYS A 387 -19.14 -9.86 -6.13
C LYS A 387 -18.15 -10.32 -5.07
N THR A 388 -17.57 -9.39 -4.30
CA THR A 388 -16.65 -9.70 -3.21
C THR A 388 -17.37 -10.44 -2.08
N SER A 389 -18.57 -9.99 -1.70
CA SER A 389 -19.42 -10.65 -0.71
C SER A 389 -19.72 -12.10 -1.11
N SER A 390 -20.20 -12.31 -2.33
CA SER A 390 -20.52 -13.62 -2.87
C SER A 390 -19.31 -14.52 -3.03
N ILE A 391 -18.14 -13.99 -3.42
CA ILE A 391 -16.89 -14.75 -3.43
C ILE A 391 -16.52 -15.19 -2.01
N ILE A 392 -16.47 -14.29 -1.04
CA ILE A 392 -16.07 -14.62 0.33
C ILE A 392 -17.05 -15.64 0.93
N ALA A 393 -18.36 -15.40 0.79
CA ALA A 393 -19.38 -16.29 1.31
C ALA A 393 -19.34 -17.67 0.63
N GLY A 394 -19.17 -17.71 -0.69
CA GLY A 394 -19.03 -18.95 -1.45
C GLY A 394 -17.78 -19.75 -1.06
N LEU A 395 -16.62 -19.10 -0.91
CA LEU A 395 -15.39 -19.77 -0.48
C LEU A 395 -15.50 -20.32 0.93
N LEU A 396 -16.02 -19.52 1.88
CA LEU A 396 -16.21 -19.96 3.25
C LEU A 396 -17.18 -21.15 3.30
N SER A 397 -18.27 -21.12 2.53
CA SER A 397 -19.19 -22.25 2.43
C SER A 397 -18.50 -23.51 1.89
N ALA A 398 -17.72 -23.39 0.81
CA ALA A 398 -16.98 -24.51 0.24
C ALA A 398 -15.96 -25.11 1.21
N ILE A 399 -15.15 -24.27 1.86
CA ILE A 399 -14.07 -24.68 2.78
C ILE A 399 -14.63 -25.33 4.05
N THR A 400 -15.76 -24.83 4.55
CA THR A 400 -16.32 -25.26 5.85
C THR A 400 -17.52 -26.19 5.72
N GLN A 401 -17.95 -26.50 4.48
CA GLN A 401 -19.18 -27.22 4.16
C GLN A 401 -20.42 -26.59 4.85
N ALA A 402 -20.41 -25.26 4.98
CA ALA A 402 -21.46 -24.52 5.68
C ALA A 402 -22.71 -24.34 4.82
N LYS A 403 -23.87 -24.20 5.47
CA LYS A 403 -25.10 -23.75 4.83
C LYS A 403 -24.91 -22.31 4.33
N LEU A 404 -25.14 -22.09 3.04
CA LEU A 404 -25.00 -20.77 2.44
C LEU A 404 -26.37 -20.13 2.21
N SER A 405 -26.48 -18.86 2.59
CA SER A 405 -27.63 -18.03 2.27
C SER A 405 -27.17 -16.60 2.05
N PHE A 406 -27.95 -15.83 1.29
CA PHE A 406 -27.78 -14.40 1.13
C PHE A 406 -29.00 -13.66 1.65
N PHE A 407 -28.82 -12.41 2.07
CA PHE A 407 -29.93 -11.58 2.53
C PHE A 407 -30.00 -10.24 1.82
N ASN A 408 -31.23 -9.75 1.73
CA ASN A 408 -31.56 -8.35 1.59
C ASN A 408 -32.80 -8.06 2.44
N THR A 409 -33.95 -7.71 1.87
CA THR A 409 -35.25 -7.76 2.55
C THR A 409 -35.84 -9.17 2.60
N LYS A 410 -35.22 -10.14 1.94
CA LYS A 410 -35.62 -11.55 1.88
C LYS A 410 -34.40 -12.45 2.02
N VAL A 411 -34.64 -13.71 2.35
CA VAL A 411 -33.64 -14.79 2.25
C VAL A 411 -33.52 -15.20 0.78
N ILE A 412 -32.29 -15.30 0.32
CA ILE A 412 -31.92 -15.81 -0.99
C ILE A 412 -31.07 -17.05 -0.74
N THR A 413 -31.59 -18.22 -1.08
CA THR A 413 -30.85 -19.49 -0.93
C THR A 413 -30.39 -19.94 -2.31
N PRO A 414 -29.08 -20.20 -2.52
CA PRO A 414 -28.63 -20.78 -3.78
C PRO A 414 -29.16 -22.21 -3.94
N ASP A 415 -29.35 -22.66 -5.17
CA ASP A 415 -29.87 -24.01 -5.46
C ASP A 415 -28.96 -25.12 -4.92
N LYS A 416 -27.65 -24.86 -4.90
CA LYS A 416 -26.62 -25.75 -4.37
C LYS A 416 -25.56 -24.93 -3.63
N ASN A 417 -25.03 -25.46 -2.53
CA ASN A 417 -23.82 -24.92 -1.94
C ASN A 417 -22.63 -25.16 -2.88
N PRO A 418 -21.76 -24.16 -3.10
CA PRO A 418 -20.61 -24.35 -3.97
C PRO A 418 -19.59 -25.31 -3.31
N GLU A 419 -19.11 -26.27 -4.09
CA GLU A 419 -18.09 -27.26 -3.71
C GLU A 419 -16.80 -27.09 -4.52
N SER A 420 -16.84 -26.28 -5.57
CA SER A 420 -15.69 -26.02 -6.46
C SER A 420 -15.51 -24.55 -6.74
N ILE A 421 -14.31 -24.16 -7.19
CA ILE A 421 -14.02 -22.76 -7.55
C ILE A 421 -14.91 -22.26 -8.69
N ASP A 422 -15.27 -23.12 -9.65
CA ASP A 422 -16.16 -22.78 -10.75
C ASP A 422 -17.59 -22.49 -10.25
N GLU A 423 -18.09 -23.29 -9.30
CA GLU A 423 -19.38 -23.05 -8.66
C GLU A 423 -19.38 -21.75 -7.82
N VAL A 424 -18.29 -21.45 -7.11
CA VAL A 424 -18.13 -20.18 -6.38
C VAL A 424 -18.19 -18.99 -7.35
N LEU A 425 -17.52 -19.08 -8.49
CA LEU A 425 -17.49 -17.99 -9.47
C LEU A 425 -18.85 -17.80 -10.15
N LYS A 426 -19.55 -18.88 -10.51
CA LYS A 426 -20.93 -18.84 -11.02
C LYS A 426 -21.87 -18.19 -10.01
N LEU A 427 -21.81 -18.61 -8.76
CA LEU A 427 -22.60 -18.01 -7.67
C LEU A 427 -22.36 -16.49 -7.58
N ALA A 428 -21.12 -16.02 -7.71
CA ALA A 428 -20.80 -14.60 -7.65
C ALA A 428 -21.32 -13.78 -8.85
N VAL A 429 -21.66 -14.43 -9.97
CA VAL A 429 -22.34 -13.80 -11.11
C VAL A 429 -23.86 -13.78 -10.90
N ASP A 430 -24.42 -14.86 -10.35
CA ASP A 430 -25.87 -15.03 -10.19
C ASP A 430 -26.46 -14.16 -9.08
N ILE A 431 -25.71 -13.94 -8.00
CA ILE A 431 -26.17 -13.12 -6.87
C ILE A 431 -26.08 -11.62 -7.21
N GLN A 432 -27.22 -10.94 -7.14
CA GLN A 432 -27.35 -9.51 -7.43
C GLN A 432 -27.71 -8.70 -6.18
N ALA A 433 -27.11 -7.52 -6.08
CA ALA A 433 -27.42 -6.54 -5.05
C ALA A 433 -28.80 -5.91 -5.29
N GLY A 434 -29.57 -5.71 -4.22
CA GLY A 434 -30.82 -4.97 -4.27
C GLY A 434 -31.57 -4.92 -2.95
N SER A 435 -32.63 -4.11 -2.90
CA SER A 435 -33.44 -3.89 -1.70
C SER A 435 -32.65 -3.32 -0.50
N ALA A 436 -33.30 -3.27 0.66
CA ALA A 436 -32.75 -2.80 1.92
C ALA A 436 -31.93 -3.89 2.64
N THR A 437 -31.21 -3.52 3.69
CA THR A 437 -30.23 -4.37 4.40
C THR A 437 -30.85 -4.91 5.68
N ASN A 438 -31.27 -6.18 5.67
CA ASN A 438 -31.89 -6.86 6.83
C ASN A 438 -31.22 -8.22 7.09
N PRO A 439 -30.14 -8.31 7.87
CA PRO A 439 -29.52 -9.61 8.19
C PRO A 439 -30.45 -10.53 8.98
N GLY A 440 -31.42 -9.97 9.71
CA GLY A 440 -32.38 -10.74 10.51
C GLY A 440 -33.23 -11.71 9.71
N VAL A 441 -33.49 -11.44 8.42
CA VAL A 441 -34.29 -12.35 7.57
C VAL A 441 -33.62 -13.71 7.41
N CYS A 442 -32.28 -13.77 7.34
CA CYS A 442 -31.54 -15.02 7.25
C CYS A 442 -31.41 -15.76 8.58
N LEU A 443 -31.54 -15.06 9.71
CA LEU A 443 -31.51 -15.66 11.04
C LEU A 443 -32.87 -16.25 11.46
N ASP A 444 -33.97 -15.65 10.99
CA ASP A 444 -35.33 -16.04 11.35
C ASP A 444 -35.67 -17.52 11.05
N PRO A 445 -35.26 -18.13 9.91
CA PRO A 445 -35.46 -19.56 9.66
C PRO A 445 -34.80 -20.46 10.71
N TYR A 446 -33.55 -20.17 11.09
CA TYR A 446 -32.84 -20.95 12.11
C TYR A 446 -33.53 -20.83 13.47
N TYR A 447 -33.94 -19.61 13.83
CA TYR A 447 -34.66 -19.33 15.08
C TYR A 447 -36.00 -20.08 15.14
N LYS A 448 -36.83 -19.98 14.09
CA LYS A 448 -38.13 -20.65 14.02
C LYS A 448 -38.03 -22.17 14.04
N ALA A 449 -37.02 -22.72 13.36
CA ALA A 449 -36.74 -24.15 13.35
C ALA A 449 -36.09 -24.66 14.64
N LYS A 450 -35.64 -23.76 15.54
CA LYS A 450 -34.77 -24.07 16.69
C LYS A 450 -33.53 -24.86 16.27
N GLU A 451 -32.99 -24.53 15.10
CA GLU A 451 -31.81 -25.18 14.56
C GLU A 451 -30.56 -24.72 15.33
N ILE A 452 -29.74 -25.68 15.77
CA ILE A 452 -28.49 -25.37 16.47
C ILE A 452 -27.40 -25.09 15.43
N VAL A 453 -27.01 -23.82 15.33
CA VAL A 453 -25.84 -23.37 14.56
C VAL A 453 -24.77 -22.94 15.55
N LYS A 454 -23.59 -23.56 15.50
CA LYS A 454 -22.49 -23.25 16.43
C LYS A 454 -21.71 -22.01 16.03
N THR A 455 -21.56 -21.78 14.72
CA THR A 455 -20.85 -20.63 14.17
C THR A 455 -21.65 -20.00 13.04
N ILE A 456 -21.85 -18.69 13.11
CA ILE A 456 -22.45 -17.89 12.03
C ILE A 456 -21.37 -16.94 11.53
N ILE A 457 -21.12 -16.97 10.22
CA ILE A 457 -20.25 -16.01 9.56
C ILE A 457 -21.12 -15.11 8.70
N MET A 458 -21.04 -13.80 8.94
CA MET A 458 -21.80 -12.81 8.18
C MET A 458 -20.83 -11.95 7.37
N VAL A 459 -21.11 -11.77 6.08
CA VAL A 459 -20.30 -10.97 5.16
C VAL A 459 -21.14 -9.77 4.73
N THR A 460 -20.90 -8.60 5.32
CA THR A 460 -21.72 -7.38 5.15
C THR A 460 -20.87 -6.11 5.26
N ASP A 461 -21.43 -4.98 4.85
CA ASP A 461 -20.90 -3.63 5.08
C ASP A 461 -21.43 -2.97 6.37
N GLU A 462 -22.28 -3.67 7.14
CA GLU A 462 -22.86 -3.20 8.41
C GLU A 462 -23.78 -1.97 8.25
N GLU A 463 -24.45 -1.82 7.09
CA GLU A 463 -25.44 -0.75 6.84
C GLU A 463 -26.90 -1.19 7.08
N GLU A 464 -27.21 -1.84 8.22
CA GLU A 464 -28.58 -2.29 8.50
C GLU A 464 -29.58 -1.13 8.58
N ASN A 465 -30.72 -1.27 7.89
CA ASN A 465 -31.71 -0.20 7.78
C ASN A 465 -33.18 -0.66 7.80
N THR A 466 -33.41 -1.93 8.15
CA THR A 466 -34.74 -2.55 8.25
C THR A 466 -34.72 -3.69 9.27
N TYR A 467 -35.91 -4.14 9.70
CA TYR A 467 -36.11 -5.11 10.77
C TYR A 467 -37.10 -6.19 10.33
N VAL A 468 -37.01 -7.38 10.91
CA VAL A 468 -38.01 -8.44 10.72
C VAL A 468 -39.29 -8.08 11.47
N GLU A 469 -40.44 -8.06 10.77
CA GLU A 469 -41.74 -7.83 11.41
C GLU A 469 -42.01 -8.89 12.49
N ASN A 470 -42.42 -8.46 13.68
CA ASN A 470 -42.63 -9.22 14.94
C ASN A 470 -41.44 -9.35 15.91
N GLN A 471 -40.35 -8.60 15.73
CA GLN A 471 -39.23 -8.54 16.70
C GLN A 471 -39.03 -7.15 17.34
N ARG A 472 -40.10 -6.41 17.61
CA ARG A 472 -40.05 -5.22 18.48
C ARG A 472 -40.39 -5.56 19.92
#